data_AF-A0A6S7JI32-F1
#
_entry.id   AF-A0A6S7JI32-F1
#
_cell.length_a   1.000
_cell.length_b   1.000
_cell.length_c   1.000
_cell.angle_alpha   90.00
_cell.angle_beta   90.00
_cell.angle_gamma   90.00
#
_symmetry.space_group_name_H-M   'P 1'
#
loop_
_entity.id
_entity.type
_entity.pdbx_description
1 polymer ?
#
loop_
_entity_poly.entity_id
_entity_poly.type
_entity_poly.pdbx_seq_one_letter_code
_entity_poly.pdbx_strand_id
1 'polypeptide(L)'
;MIAYSYPGMYIRHIIAAVHFKHNLNRKVVTNSDGSEQLVVVYPKFKNGEATVRDVKVAANICHVEDMYQTLLDAQRKGDLEEEKGKLKKMTPEPINTMLTKQPRDEAIKKRKEKKG
;
A
#
# COMPACT_ATOMS: atom_id res chain seq x y z
N MET A 1 -18.97 1.22 10.95
CA MET A 1 -17.59 1.35 10.44
C MET A 1 -16.84 0.12 10.89
N ILE A 2 -16.41 -0.76 9.98
CA ILE A 2 -15.63 -1.95 10.35
C ILE A 2 -14.20 -1.47 10.57
N ALA A 3 -13.76 -1.42 11.83
CA ALA A 3 -12.39 -1.04 12.16
C ALA A 3 -11.46 -2.20 11.80
N TYR A 4 -10.56 -1.98 10.85
CA TYR A 4 -9.49 -2.94 10.55
C TYR A 4 -8.36 -2.78 11.57
N SER A 5 -7.76 -3.90 11.99
CA SER A 5 -6.58 -3.85 12.86
C SER A 5 -5.39 -3.26 12.10
N TYR A 6 -4.52 -2.53 12.80
CA TYR A 6 -3.29 -2.00 12.20
C TYR A 6 -2.44 -3.08 11.53
N PRO A 7 -2.18 -4.25 12.15
CA PRO A 7 -1.46 -5.35 11.49
C PRO A 7 -2.12 -5.77 10.16
N GLY A 8 -3.45 -5.86 10.10
CA GLY A 8 -4.17 -6.22 8.89
C GLY A 8 -4.01 -5.17 7.78
N MET A 9 -4.07 -3.89 8.14
CA MET A 9 -3.84 -2.79 7.18
C MET A 9 -2.39 -2.77 6.69
N TYR A 10 -1.43 -2.96 7.60
CA TYR A 10 -0.01 -2.95 7.29
C TYR A 10 0.36 -4.09 6.33
N ILE A 11 -0.15 -5.31 6.56
CA ILE A 11 0.05 -6.45 5.65
C ILE A 11 -0.51 -6.13 4.25
N ARG A 12 -1.70 -5.55 4.15
CA ARG A 12 -2.27 -5.16 2.84
C ARG A 12 -1.39 -4.14 2.12
N HIS A 13 -0.80 -3.20 2.85
CA HIS A 13 0.13 -2.22 2.31
C HIS A 13 1.40 -2.88 1.76
N ILE A 14 1.98 -3.84 2.49
CA ILE A 14 3.15 -4.60 2.04
C ILE A 14 2.83 -5.37 0.75
N ILE A 15 1.69 -6.08 0.71
CA ILE A 15 1.27 -6.83 -0.49
C ILE A 15 1.12 -5.90 -1.69
N ALA A 16 0.49 -4.73 -1.50
CA ALA A 16 0.36 -3.73 -2.55
C ALA A 16 1.72 -3.23 -3.05
N ALA A 17 2.67 -2.98 -2.14
CA ALA A 17 4.03 -2.56 -2.49
C ALA A 17 4.79 -3.65 -3.27
N VAL A 18 4.66 -4.92 -2.88
CA VAL A 18 5.27 -6.04 -3.62
C VAL A 18 4.65 -6.17 -5.01
N HIS A 19 3.32 -6.11 -5.11
CA HIS A 19 2.62 -6.15 -6.39
C HIS A 19 3.04 -5.00 -7.31
N PHE A 20 3.12 -3.78 -6.76
CA PHE A 20 3.58 -2.60 -7.49
C PHE A 20 5.01 -2.78 -7.98
N LYS A 21 5.94 -3.17 -7.10
CA LYS A 21 7.35 -3.40 -7.45
C LYS A 21 7.49 -4.43 -8.57
N HIS A 22 6.77 -5.55 -8.48
CA HIS A 22 6.80 -6.60 -9.49
C HIS A 22 6.28 -6.10 -10.85
N ASN A 23 5.29 -5.21 -10.85
CA ASN A 23 4.66 -4.71 -12.06
C ASN A 23 5.23 -3.35 -12.54
N LEU A 24 6.16 -2.75 -11.81
CA LEU A 24 6.80 -1.48 -12.15
C LEU A 24 7.69 -1.60 -13.39
N ASN A 25 8.52 -2.65 -13.42
CA ASN A 25 9.53 -2.86 -14.46
C ASN A 25 9.07 -3.88 -15.52
N ARG A 26 7.78 -3.85 -15.88
CA ARG A 26 7.27 -4.73 -16.94
C ARG A 26 7.97 -4.43 -18.26
N LYS A 27 8.32 -5.51 -18.96
CA LYS A 27 8.95 -5.45 -20.29
C LYS A 27 8.02 -4.78 -21.30
N VAL A 28 8.59 -4.15 -22.32
CA VAL A 28 7.84 -3.63 -23.46
C VAL A 28 7.38 -4.80 -24.32
N VAL A 29 6.16 -4.72 -24.86
CA VAL A 29 5.66 -5.69 -25.83
C VAL A 29 6.47 -5.54 -27.11
N THR A 30 6.87 -6.66 -27.70
CA THR A 30 7.54 -6.69 -29.00
C THR A 30 6.55 -7.02 -30.10
N ASN A 31 6.63 -6.30 -31.21
CA ASN A 31 5.89 -6.56 -32.42
C ASN A 31 6.45 -7.79 -33.14
N SER A 32 5.74 -8.30 -34.14
CA SER A 32 6.17 -9.48 -34.94
C SER A 32 7.48 -9.28 -35.68
N ASP A 33 7.86 -8.03 -35.94
CA ASP A 33 9.12 -7.63 -36.57
C ASP A 33 10.27 -7.45 -35.56
N GLY A 34 10.02 -7.66 -34.26
CA GLY A 34 10.98 -7.48 -33.18
C GLY A 34 11.11 -6.05 -32.66
N SER A 35 10.36 -5.07 -33.21
CA SER A 35 10.35 -3.69 -32.72
C SER A 35 9.56 -3.55 -31.42
N GLU A 36 9.87 -2.54 -30.61
CA GLU A 36 9.09 -2.24 -29.40
C GLU A 36 7.74 -1.61 -29.76
N GLN A 37 6.68 -2.06 -29.10
CA GLN A 37 5.33 -1.53 -29.30
C GLN A 37 5.17 -0.21 -28.55
N LEU A 38 4.82 0.85 -29.30
CA LEU A 38 4.63 2.20 -28.78
C LEU A 38 3.19 2.67 -28.98
N VAL A 39 2.71 3.52 -28.08
CA VAL A 39 1.43 4.21 -28.21
C VAL A 39 1.63 5.72 -28.22
N VAL A 40 1.03 6.38 -29.20
CA VAL A 40 1.02 7.83 -29.31
C VAL A 40 -0.27 8.35 -28.68
N VAL A 41 -0.13 9.18 -27.64
CA VAL A 41 -1.26 9.78 -26.92
C VAL A 41 -1.21 11.29 -27.12
N TYR A 42 -2.37 11.93 -27.27
CA TYR A 42 -2.50 13.39 -27.38
C TYR A 42 -3.24 13.93 -26.15
N PRO A 43 -2.53 14.25 -25.05
CA PRO A 43 -3.18 14.73 -23.83
C PRO A 43 -3.77 16.13 -24.05
N LYS A 44 -5.00 16.35 -23.56
CA LYS A 44 -5.70 17.64 -23.70
C LYS A 44 -4.88 18.84 -23.20
N PHE A 45 -4.13 18.67 -22.10
CA PHE A 45 -3.32 19.75 -21.51
C PHE A 45 -2.11 20.15 -22.36
N LYS A 46 -1.74 19.36 -23.38
CA LYS A 46 -0.63 19.64 -24.30
C LYS A 46 -1.07 20.36 -25.58
N ASN A 47 -2.34 20.76 -25.69
CA ASN A 47 -2.84 21.59 -26.81
C ASN A 47 -2.47 21.08 -28.21
N GLY A 48 -2.52 19.75 -28.42
CA GLY A 48 -2.21 19.12 -29.71
C GLY A 48 -0.84 18.46 -29.79
N GLU A 49 0.05 18.63 -28.80
CA GLU A 49 1.30 17.88 -28.77
C GLU A 49 1.11 16.43 -28.29
N ALA A 50 1.84 15.52 -28.93
CA ALA A 50 1.81 14.11 -28.61
C ALA A 50 2.74 13.76 -27.43
N THR A 51 2.50 12.60 -26.83
CA THR A 51 3.42 11.89 -25.94
C THR A 51 3.49 10.45 -26.38
N VAL A 52 4.69 9.96 -26.67
CA VAL A 52 4.94 8.55 -26.97
C VAL A 52 5.16 7.80 -25.65
N ARG A 53 4.53 6.63 -25.51
CA ARG A 53 4.67 5.76 -24.35
C ARG A 53 4.88 4.32 -24.79
N ASP A 54 5.68 3.58 -24.04
CA ASP A 54 5.83 2.15 -24.26
C ASP A 54 4.56 1.39 -23.90
N VAL A 55 4.17 0.43 -24.73
CA VAL A 55 3.16 -0.56 -24.36
C VAL A 55 3.84 -1.68 -23.59
N LYS A 56 3.60 -1.73 -22.27
CA LYS A 56 4.16 -2.79 -21.40
C LYS A 56 3.30 -4.06 -21.47
N VAL A 57 3.94 -5.22 -21.31
CA VAL A 57 3.25 -6.52 -21.18
C VAL A 57 2.21 -6.50 -20.06
N ALA A 58 1.18 -7.34 -20.13
CA ALA A 58 0.13 -7.42 -19.12
C ALA A 58 0.69 -7.64 -17.71
N ALA A 59 0.00 -7.08 -16.71
CA ALA A 59 0.40 -7.25 -15.32
C ALA A 59 0.24 -8.70 -14.90
N ASN A 60 1.14 -9.19 -14.07
CA ASN A 60 1.10 -10.56 -13.58
C ASN A 60 1.08 -10.62 -12.04
N ILE A 61 0.70 -11.79 -11.54
CA ILE A 61 0.52 -12.09 -10.12
C ILE A 61 1.50 -13.20 -9.68
N CYS A 62 2.55 -13.48 -10.47
CA CYS A 62 3.43 -14.63 -10.24
C CYS A 62 4.15 -14.60 -8.88
N HIS A 63 4.42 -13.41 -8.34
CA HIS A 63 4.98 -13.21 -6.99
C HIS A 63 4.14 -13.84 -5.86
N VAL A 64 2.87 -14.17 -6.10
CA VAL A 64 2.03 -14.85 -5.11
C VAL A 64 2.52 -16.28 -4.84
N GLU A 65 3.07 -16.96 -5.85
CA GLU A 65 3.66 -18.29 -5.66
C GLU A 65 4.87 -18.21 -4.73
N ASP A 66 5.77 -17.25 -4.96
CA ASP A 66 6.94 -17.02 -4.09
C ASP A 66 6.53 -16.71 -2.64
N MET A 67 5.47 -15.91 -2.46
CA MET A 67 4.90 -15.64 -1.13
C MET A 67 4.34 -16.90 -0.47
N TYR A 68 3.67 -17.76 -1.24
CA TYR A 68 3.09 -19.00 -0.73
C TYR A 68 4.18 -19.99 -0.31
N GLN A 69 5.22 -20.16 -1.12
CA GLN A 69 6.38 -20.99 -0.75
C GLN A 69 7.07 -20.47 0.53
N THR A 70 7.24 -19.14 0.63
CA THR A 70 7.78 -18.52 1.85
C THR A 70 6.93 -18.82 3.09
N LEU A 71 5.60 -18.82 2.95
CA LEU A 71 4.69 -19.20 4.04
C LEU A 71 4.88 -20.67 4.45
N LEU A 72 4.96 -21.60 3.49
CA LEU A 72 5.17 -23.02 3.76
C LEU A 72 6.50 -23.26 4.48
N ASP A 73 7.57 -22.55 4.10
CA ASP A 73 8.85 -22.58 4.79
C ASP A 73 8.74 -22.08 6.24
N ALA A 74 8.07 -20.95 6.46
CA ALA A 74 7.87 -20.40 7.80
C ALA A 74 7.03 -21.34 8.69
N GLN A 75 6.01 -21.99 8.12
CA GLN A 75 5.23 -23.02 8.83
C GLN A 75 6.09 -24.20 9.26
N ARG A 76 6.97 -24.70 8.38
CA ARG A 76 7.89 -25.80 8.70
C ARG A 76 8.86 -25.45 9.82
N LYS A 77 9.35 -24.21 9.85
CA LYS A 77 10.30 -23.74 10.88
C LYS A 77 9.64 -23.49 12.23
N GLY A 78 8.33 -23.23 12.25
CA GLY A 78 7.58 -22.95 13.48
C GLY A 78 7.66 -21.48 13.93
N ASP A 79 8.15 -20.58 13.08
CA ASP A 79 8.47 -19.18 13.45
C ASP A 79 7.23 -18.25 13.48
N LEU A 80 6.06 -18.75 13.08
CA LEU A 80 4.89 -17.91 12.79
C LEU A 80 4.31 -17.18 14.01
N GLU A 81 4.22 -17.84 15.17
CA GLU A 81 3.63 -17.20 16.35
C GLU A 81 4.56 -16.14 16.95
N GLU A 82 5.88 -16.34 16.86
CA GLU A 82 6.85 -15.32 17.26
C GLU A 82 6.73 -14.07 16.40
N GLU A 83 6.72 -14.23 15.07
CA GLU A 83 6.61 -13.12 14.12
C GLU A 83 5.28 -12.38 14.26
N LYS A 84 4.17 -13.10 14.49
CA LYS A 84 2.86 -12.52 14.79
C LYS A 84 2.91 -11.68 16.09
N GLY A 85 3.68 -12.13 17.09
CA GLY A 85 3.94 -11.37 18.31
C GLY A 85 4.70 -10.07 18.01
N LYS A 86 5.75 -10.12 17.19
CA LYS A 86 6.50 -8.93 16.75
C LYS A 86 5.61 -7.94 16.01
N LEU A 87 4.78 -8.43 15.08
CA LEU A 87 3.86 -7.59 14.32
C LEU A 87 2.81 -6.90 15.19
N LYS A 88 2.27 -7.59 16.20
CA LYS A 88 1.35 -6.96 17.16
C LYS A 88 2.03 -5.82 17.93
N LYS A 89 3.28 -6.00 18.35
CA LYS A 89 4.06 -4.98 19.08
C LYS A 89 4.36 -3.72 18.25
N MET A 90 4.34 -3.81 16.92
CA MET A 90 4.49 -2.66 16.03
C MET A 90 3.23 -1.80 15.92
N THR A 91 2.10 -2.23 16.50
CA THR A 91 0.86 -1.45 16.47
C THR A 91 1.07 -0.12 17.18
N PRO A 92 0.95 1.02 16.50
CA PRO A 92 1.11 2.31 17.14
C PRO A 92 -0.07 2.56 18.08
N GLU A 93 0.21 3.36 19.10
CA GLU A 93 -0.83 3.87 20.00
C GLU A 93 -1.89 4.65 19.21
N PRO A 94 -3.14 4.71 19.71
CA PRO A 94 -4.19 5.50 19.09
C PRO A 94 -3.75 6.96 18.90
N ILE A 95 -4.04 7.55 17.74
CA ILE A 95 -3.55 8.92 17.39
C ILE A 95 -3.90 9.97 18.47
N ASN A 96 -5.04 9.82 19.15
CA ASN A 96 -5.47 10.75 20.20
C ASN A 96 -4.59 10.70 21.48
N THR A 97 -3.72 9.70 21.65
CA THR A 97 -2.74 9.65 22.74
C THR A 97 -1.44 10.37 22.37
N MET A 98 -1.19 10.62 21.09
CA MET A 98 0.01 11.34 20.61
C MET A 98 -0.10 12.86 20.76
N LEU A 99 -1.29 13.39 21.07
CA LEU A 99 -1.53 14.82 21.24
C LEU A 99 -1.55 15.19 22.73
N THR A 100 -0.96 16.33 23.07
CA THR A 100 -1.10 16.93 24.41
C THR A 100 -2.57 17.26 24.64
N LYS A 101 -3.19 16.57 25.59
CA LYS A 101 -4.61 16.75 25.90
C LYS A 101 -4.79 18.03 26.70
N GLN A 102 -5.76 18.86 26.30
CA GLN A 102 -6.18 20.00 27.12
C GLN A 102 -6.62 19.51 28.51
N PRO A 103 -6.33 20.25 29.59
CA PRO A 103 -6.81 19.94 30.93
C PRO A 103 -8.34 19.82 30.96
N ARG A 104 -8.83 18.88 31.77
CA ARG A 104 -10.27 18.59 31.87
C ARG A 104 -11.08 19.82 32.29
N ASP A 105 -10.58 20.60 33.24
CA ASP A 105 -11.30 21.75 33.78
C ASP A 105 -11.43 22.89 32.77
N GLU A 106 -10.38 23.12 31.97
CA GLU A 106 -10.41 24.09 30.88
C GLU A 106 -11.43 23.68 29.80
N ALA A 107 -11.45 22.39 29.44
CA ALA A 107 -12.42 21.85 28.49
C ALA A 107 -13.87 22.04 28.97
N ILE A 108 -14.13 21.80 30.25
CA ILE A 108 -15.45 21.96 30.86
C ILE A 108 -15.86 23.44 30.89
N LYS A 109 -14.93 24.35 31.24
CA LYS A 109 -15.19 25.79 31.26
C LYS A 109 -15.56 26.33 29.87
N LYS A 110 -14.75 26.01 28.84
CA LYS A 110 -15.05 26.35 27.43
C LYS A 110 -16.41 25.85 26.97
N ARG A 111 -16.84 24.67 27.43
CA ARG A 111 -18.16 24.11 27.10
C ARG A 111 -19.31 24.90 27.74
N LYS A 112 -19.15 25.35 28.99
CA LYS A 112 -20.15 26.16 29.70
C LYS A 112 -20.29 27.54 29.03
N GLU A 113 -19.18 28.17 28.67
CA GLU A 113 -19.14 29.48 27.99
C GLU A 113 -19.81 29.44 26.60
N LYS A 114 -19.73 28.31 25.87
CA LYS A 114 -20.41 28.15 24.57
C LYS A 114 -21.92 27.88 24.66
N LYS A 115 -22.43 27.60 25.86
CA LYS A 115 -23.84 27.24 26.10
C LYS A 115 -24.66 28.35 26.77
N GLY A 116 -23.99 29.36 27.34
CA GLY A 116 -24.62 30.58 27.84
C GLY A 116 -24.62 31.65 26.75
#